data_AF-A0A1H8Q1S5-F1
#
_entry.id   AF-A0A1H8Q1S5-F1
#
_cell.length_a   1.000
_cell.length_b   1.000
_cell.length_c   1.000
_cell.angle_alpha   90.00
_cell.angle_beta   90.00
_cell.angle_gamma   90.00
#
_symmetry.space_group_name_H-M   'P 1'
#
loop_
_entity.id
_entity.type
_entity.pdbx_description
1 polymer ?
#
loop_
_entity_poly.entity_id
_entity_poly.type
_entity_poly.pdbx_seq_one_letter_code
_entity_poly.pdbx_strand_id
1 'polypeptide(L)'
;MRGPDTIRLNAAPDGLTPRRAGVASTANPKGAPITNHRGLCADAQLGCPCRGDSARHQERAQQIADARAREGEPAECPECSGPTTPLALATWGNCRVCRTAHTRLTHPLRW
;
A
#
# COMPACT_ATOMS: atom_id res chain seq x y z
N MET A 1 -47.76 -9.86 38.95
CA MET A 1 -46.76 -9.95 37.86
C MET A 1 -46.77 -8.63 37.09
N ARG A 2 -45.59 -8.05 36.82
CA ARG A 2 -45.17 -6.99 35.83
C ARG A 2 -46.31 -6.11 35.24
N GLY A 3 -46.37 -4.79 35.45
CA GLY A 3 -45.42 -3.77 34.96
C GLY A 3 -45.90 -3.20 33.60
N PRO A 4 -46.15 -1.89 33.43
CA PRO A 4 -46.61 -1.28 32.17
C PRO A 4 -45.42 -0.77 31.33
N ASP A 5 -45.42 -0.95 30.01
CA ASP A 5 -44.56 -0.16 29.10
C ASP A 5 -44.95 -0.39 27.63
N THR A 6 -45.83 0.46 27.09
CA THR A 6 -46.02 0.60 25.65
C THR A 6 -44.90 1.50 25.11
N ILE A 7 -43.86 0.88 24.57
CA ILE A 7 -42.76 1.57 23.89
C ILE A 7 -43.29 2.26 22.62
N ARG A 8 -43.11 3.58 22.54
CA ARG A 8 -43.28 4.41 21.34
C ARG A 8 -42.40 3.88 20.21
N LEU A 9 -42.99 3.56 19.05
CA LEU A 9 -42.25 3.54 17.79
C LEU A 9 -41.97 4.99 17.37
N ASN A 10 -40.73 5.44 17.55
CA ASN A 10 -40.23 6.63 16.87
C ASN A 10 -39.51 6.19 15.59
N ALA A 11 -40.14 6.49 14.46
CA ALA A 11 -39.47 6.60 13.18
C ALA A 11 -38.75 7.95 13.09
N ALA A 12 -37.52 7.96 12.54
CA ALA A 12 -36.86 9.01 11.74
C ALA A 12 -35.33 8.75 11.69
N PRO A 13 -34.55 9.41 10.81
CA PRO A 13 -34.63 9.41 9.35
C PRO A 13 -33.24 9.15 8.70
N ASP A 14 -33.22 9.15 7.36
CA ASP A 14 -32.04 9.25 6.49
C ASP A 14 -30.91 10.14 7.01
N GLY A 15 -29.68 9.62 6.99
CA GLY A 15 -28.49 10.34 7.43
C GLY A 15 -27.18 9.78 6.88
N LEU A 16 -27.16 9.41 5.59
CA LEU A 16 -25.90 9.17 4.86
C LEU A 16 -25.16 10.50 4.72
N THR A 17 -24.22 10.77 5.62
CA THR A 17 -23.22 11.82 5.43
C THR A 17 -21.93 11.18 4.92
N PRO A 18 -21.46 11.51 3.71
CA PRO A 18 -20.11 11.15 3.33
C PRO A 18 -19.12 12.01 4.13
N ARG A 19 -18.16 11.35 4.79
CA ARG A 19 -16.96 12.00 5.34
C ARG A 19 -16.32 12.88 4.26
N ARG A 20 -16.34 14.20 4.48
CA ARG A 20 -15.57 15.15 3.68
C ARG A 20 -14.08 14.81 3.80
N ALA A 21 -13.46 14.47 2.68
CA ALA A 21 -12.02 14.51 2.52
C ALA A 21 -11.56 15.97 2.67
N GLY A 22 -10.86 16.27 3.76
CA GLY A 22 -10.10 17.50 3.88
C GLY A 22 -8.77 17.32 3.18
N VAL A 23 -8.56 18.04 2.08
CA VAL A 23 -7.36 18.85 1.83
C VAL A 23 -7.73 19.91 0.79
N ALA A 24 -7.88 21.14 1.26
CA ALA A 24 -7.95 22.31 0.41
C ALA A 24 -6.56 22.51 -0.22
N SER A 25 -6.40 22.11 -1.47
CA SER A 25 -5.28 22.55 -2.29
C SER A 25 -5.49 24.01 -2.64
N THR A 26 -4.85 24.91 -1.89
CA THR A 26 -4.74 26.32 -2.25
C THR A 26 -4.03 26.41 -3.59
N ALA A 27 -4.78 26.72 -4.64
CA ALA A 27 -4.24 27.03 -5.96
C ALA A 27 -3.30 28.24 -5.85
N ASN A 28 -2.04 28.06 -6.26
CA ASN A 28 -1.13 29.18 -6.50
C ASN A 28 -1.14 29.48 -8.01
N PRO A 29 -1.69 30.62 -8.47
CA PRO A 29 -1.80 30.94 -9.88
C PRO A 29 -0.58 31.76 -10.32
N LYS A 30 0.54 31.10 -10.60
CA LYS A 30 1.57 31.66 -11.50
C LYS A 30 2.07 30.56 -12.43
N GLY A 31 1.56 30.63 -13.66
CA GLY A 31 1.71 29.64 -14.71
C GLY A 31 3.15 29.52 -15.20
N ALA A 32 3.75 28.38 -14.89
CA ALA A 32 4.52 27.64 -15.88
C ALA A 32 3.74 26.35 -16.13
N PRO A 33 3.55 25.89 -17.38
CA PRO A 33 3.17 24.50 -17.59
C PRO A 33 4.29 23.69 -16.94
N ILE A 34 3.98 22.99 -15.86
CA ILE A 34 4.88 21.99 -15.30
C ILE A 34 5.12 21.07 -16.49
N THR A 35 6.30 21.20 -17.08
CA THR A 35 6.74 20.40 -18.22
C THR A 35 6.44 18.98 -17.81
N ASN A 36 5.43 18.36 -18.43
CA ASN A 36 4.92 17.03 -18.05
C ASN A 36 6.12 16.19 -17.65
N HIS A 37 6.33 15.98 -16.35
CA HIS A 37 7.55 15.39 -15.85
C HIS A 37 7.55 13.95 -16.34
N ARG A 38 8.15 13.70 -17.51
CA ARG A 38 8.41 12.38 -18.06
C ARG A 38 9.34 11.68 -17.08
N GLY A 39 8.79 11.03 -16.04
CA GLY A 39 9.57 10.29 -15.06
C GLY A 39 9.06 10.25 -13.62
N LEU A 40 8.01 11.00 -13.24
CA LEU A 40 7.49 10.91 -11.87
C LEU A 40 6.25 10.02 -11.85
N CYS A 41 6.47 8.69 -11.80
CA CYS A 41 5.42 7.74 -11.42
C CYS A 41 4.84 8.23 -10.06
N ALA A 42 3.52 8.25 -9.88
CA ALA A 42 2.89 8.83 -8.68
C ALA A 42 3.30 8.11 -7.37
N ASP A 43 3.66 6.83 -7.47
CA ASP A 43 4.28 6.01 -6.40
C ASP A 43 5.81 6.06 -6.37
N ALA A 44 6.44 6.75 -7.32
CA ALA A 44 7.88 6.88 -7.40
C ALA A 44 8.33 8.20 -6.79
N GLN A 45 8.61 8.17 -5.49
CA GLN A 45 9.62 9.06 -4.94
C GLN A 45 10.92 8.82 -5.73
N LEU A 46 11.25 9.73 -6.64
CA LEU A 46 12.55 9.97 -7.29
C LEU A 46 13.36 8.71 -7.63
N GLY A 47 13.29 8.23 -8.88
CA GLY A 47 14.23 7.22 -9.41
C GLY A 47 13.64 5.85 -9.74
N CYS A 48 12.31 5.71 -9.86
CA CYS A 48 11.74 4.44 -10.33
C CYS A 48 12.17 4.17 -11.78
N PRO A 49 12.73 2.97 -12.08
CA PRO A 49 13.15 2.60 -13.43
C PRO A 49 11.98 2.40 -14.40
N CYS A 50 10.72 2.61 -13.95
CA CYS A 50 9.49 2.56 -14.76
C CYS A 50 9.54 3.49 -15.99
N ARG A 51 10.31 4.60 -15.94
CA ARG A 51 10.29 5.68 -16.95
C ARG A 51 8.89 6.23 -17.26
N GLY A 52 7.92 6.06 -16.36
CA GLY A 52 6.52 6.45 -16.58
C GLY A 52 5.62 5.36 -17.16
N ASP A 53 6.11 4.14 -17.35
CA ASP A 53 5.30 3.02 -17.86
C ASP A 53 4.30 2.53 -16.79
N SER A 54 3.02 2.85 -17.00
CA SER A 54 1.93 2.47 -16.11
C SER A 54 1.62 0.97 -16.14
N ALA A 55 1.89 0.27 -17.24
CA ALA A 55 1.64 -1.17 -17.34
C ALA A 55 2.52 -1.94 -16.35
N ARG A 56 3.78 -1.51 -16.18
CA ARG A 56 4.70 -2.08 -15.17
C ARG A 56 4.21 -1.90 -13.75
N HIS A 57 3.55 -0.77 -13.46
CA HIS A 57 2.96 -0.52 -12.14
C HIS A 57 1.73 -1.39 -11.91
N GLN A 58 0.86 -1.50 -12.92
CA GLN A 58 -0.31 -2.36 -12.85
C GLN A 58 0.07 -3.82 -12.67
N GLU A 59 1.08 -4.30 -13.40
CA GLU A 59 1.62 -5.65 -13.26
C GLU A 59 2.18 -5.89 -11.85
N ARG A 60 3.03 -4.98 -11.35
CA ARG A 60 3.57 -5.06 -9.97
C ARG A 60 2.45 -5.06 -8.93
N ALA A 61 1.44 -4.21 -9.12
CA ALA A 61 0.29 -4.14 -8.21
C ALA A 61 -0.52 -5.45 -8.22
N GLN A 62 -0.72 -6.04 -9.40
CA GLN A 62 -1.41 -7.33 -9.53
C GLN A 62 -0.62 -8.44 -8.83
N GLN A 63 0.69 -8.52 -9.05
CA GLN A 63 1.56 -9.50 -8.38
C GLN A 63 1.49 -9.40 -6.85
N ILE A 64 1.45 -8.17 -6.30
CA ILE A 64 1.30 -7.94 -4.86
C ILE A 64 -0.09 -8.33 -4.38
N ALA A 65 -1.15 -8.02 -5.13
CA ALA A 65 -2.52 -8.40 -4.79
C ALA A 65 -2.69 -9.93 -4.75
N ASP A 66 -2.16 -10.63 -5.76
CA ASP A 66 -2.19 -12.09 -5.83
C ASP A 66 -1.38 -12.71 -4.69
N ALA A 67 -0.23 -12.14 -4.34
CA ALA A 67 0.57 -12.59 -3.21
C ALA A 67 -0.14 -12.40 -1.86
N ARG A 68 -0.88 -11.29 -1.69
CA ARG A 68 -1.73 -11.07 -0.51
C ARG A 68 -2.84 -12.09 -0.41
N ALA A 69 -3.48 -12.44 -1.53
CA ALA A 69 -4.50 -13.48 -1.57
C ALA A 69 -3.96 -14.87 -1.16
N ARG A 70 -2.64 -15.07 -1.25
CA ARG A 70 -1.93 -16.31 -0.89
C ARG A 70 -1.21 -16.25 0.46
N GLU A 71 -1.42 -15.22 1.29
CA GLU A 71 -0.66 -15.04 2.54
C GLU A 71 -0.74 -16.21 3.53
N GLY A 72 -1.79 -17.03 3.46
CA GLY A 72 -1.95 -18.24 4.27
C GLY A 72 -1.12 -19.45 3.79
N GLU A 73 -0.56 -19.40 2.59
CA GLU A 73 0.24 -20.50 2.03
C GLU A 73 1.70 -20.38 2.47
N PRO A 74 2.32 -21.45 3.01
CA PRO A 74 3.74 -21.43 3.33
C PRO A 74 4.56 -21.36 2.05
N ALA A 75 5.57 -20.49 2.04
CA ALA A 75 6.56 -20.40 0.97
C ALA A 75 7.97 -20.57 1.53
N GLU A 76 8.91 -20.97 0.66
CA GLU A 76 10.31 -21.12 1.01
C GLU A 76 11.15 -20.01 0.39
N CYS A 77 12.13 -19.51 1.15
CA CYS A 77 13.04 -18.49 0.68
C CYS A 77 14.06 -19.09 -0.30
N PRO A 78 14.27 -18.53 -1.50
CA PRO A 78 15.22 -19.08 -2.47
C PRO A 78 16.69 -19.03 -1.99
N GLU A 79 17.03 -18.06 -1.13
CA GLU A 79 18.41 -17.87 -0.64
C GLU A 79 18.82 -18.81 0.50
N CYS A 80 17.88 -19.17 1.39
CA CYS A 80 18.21 -19.88 2.63
C CYS A 80 17.28 -21.05 2.93
N SER A 81 16.34 -21.36 2.03
CA SER A 81 15.28 -22.36 2.19
C SER A 81 14.44 -22.21 3.46
N GLY A 82 14.48 -21.04 4.10
CA GLY A 82 13.76 -20.77 5.34
C GLY A 82 12.29 -20.43 5.07
N PRO A 83 11.40 -20.60 6.07
CA PRO A 83 9.99 -20.27 5.93
C PRO A 83 9.79 -18.77 5.68
N THR A 84 8.93 -18.44 4.74
CA THR A 84 8.58 -17.06 4.37
C THR A 84 7.14 -17.00 3.87
N THR A 85 6.68 -15.79 3.53
CA THR A 85 5.35 -15.58 2.93
C THR A 85 5.47 -15.24 1.44
N PRO A 86 4.45 -15.55 0.62
CA PRO A 86 4.38 -15.11 -0.77
C PRO A 86 4.50 -13.59 -0.91
N LEU A 87 3.90 -12.82 0.01
CA LEU A 87 4.02 -11.36 0.00
C LEU A 87 5.47 -10.89 0.20
N ALA A 88 6.23 -11.52 1.10
CA ALA A 88 7.63 -11.17 1.31
C ALA A 88 8.46 -11.42 0.04
N LEU A 89 8.22 -12.55 -0.65
CA LEU A 89 8.87 -12.88 -1.92
C LEU A 89 8.49 -11.90 -3.03
N ALA A 90 7.20 -11.59 -3.21
CA ALA A 90 6.76 -10.64 -4.25
C ALA A 90 7.26 -9.20 -4.00
N THR A 91 7.42 -8.81 -2.73
CA THR A 91 7.83 -7.44 -2.37
C THR A 91 9.35 -7.27 -2.43
N TRP A 92 10.11 -8.24 -1.90
CA TRP A 92 11.55 -8.10 -1.64
C TRP A 92 12.42 -9.18 -2.32
N GLY A 93 11.82 -10.22 -2.89
CA GLY A 93 12.52 -11.35 -3.51
C GLY A 93 13.10 -12.37 -2.52
N ASN A 94 13.04 -12.12 -1.22
CA ASN A 94 13.62 -12.98 -0.19
C ASN A 94 12.90 -12.85 1.16
N CYS A 95 13.27 -13.69 2.13
CA CYS A 95 12.76 -13.61 3.48
C CYS A 95 13.40 -12.46 4.27
N ARG A 96 12.74 -12.07 5.37
CA ARG A 96 13.20 -10.97 6.25
C ARG A 96 14.62 -11.19 6.79
N VAL A 97 15.02 -12.43 7.04
CA VAL A 97 16.35 -12.78 7.56
C VAL A 97 17.41 -12.47 6.50
N CYS A 98 17.25 -12.99 5.28
CA CYS A 98 18.15 -12.71 4.16
C CYS A 98 18.23 -11.23 3.82
N ARG A 99 17.09 -10.52 3.86
CA ARG A 99 17.07 -9.07 3.69
C ARG A 99 17.93 -8.36 4.74
N THR A 100 17.78 -8.73 6.01
CA THR A 100 18.54 -8.13 7.10
C THR A 100 20.03 -8.44 6.98
N ALA A 101 20.39 -9.68 6.59
CA ALA A 101 21.77 -10.06 6.33
C ALA A 101 22.38 -9.22 5.20
N HIS A 102 21.66 -9.06 4.08
CA HIS A 102 22.09 -8.23 2.97
C HIS A 102 22.29 -6.76 3.39
N THR A 103 21.35 -6.18 4.14
CA THR A 103 21.48 -4.80 4.65
C THR A 103 22.71 -4.62 5.54
N ARG A 104 23.04 -5.60 6.40
CA ARG A 104 24.24 -5.53 7.25
C ARG A 104 25.54 -5.60 6.42
N LEU A 105 25.52 -6.28 5.29
CA LEU A 105 26.65 -6.35 4.35
C LEU A 105 26.82 -5.05 3.56
N THR A 106 25.74 -4.46 3.07
CA THR A 106 25.78 -3.23 2.25
C THR A 106 25.89 -1.95 3.06
N HIS A 107 25.32 -1.94 4.26
CA HIS A 107 25.28 -0.80 5.18
C HIS A 107 25.74 -1.24 6.58
N PRO A 108 27.04 -1.49 6.77
CA PRO A 108 27.56 -1.92 8.06
C PRO A 108 27.36 -0.83 9.11
N LEU A 109 27.00 -1.24 10.32
CA LEU A 109 26.91 -0.33 11.47
C LEU A 109 28.31 0.23 11.73
N ARG A 110 28.47 1.54 11.58
CA ARG A 110 29.68 2.25 11.97
C ARG A 110 29.52 2.67 13.43
N TRP A 111 30.48 2.25 14.25
CA TRP A 111 30.64 2.64 15.64
C TRP A 111 31.65 3.79 15.73
#